data_AF-A0A951LGJ7-F1
#
_entry.id   AF-A0A951LGJ7-F1
#
_cell.length_a   1.000
_cell.length_b   1.000
_cell.length_c   1.000
_cell.angle_alpha   90.00
_cell.angle_beta   90.00
_cell.angle_gamma   90.00
#
_symmetry.space_group_name_H-M   'P 1'
#
loop_
_entity.id
_entity.type
_entity.pdbx_description
1 polymer ?
#
loop_
_entity_poly.entity_id
_entity_poly.type
_entity_poly.pdbx_seq_one_letter_code
_entity_poly.pdbx_strand_id
1 'polypeptide(L)'
;SAHIAVATSLAAIMPAAVVSSVAHWRAGNTDFVFFREWGPGIVIGVIAAQLVAPHLGGSVLTGLFALFCLGVSIRFAAPNRFRPLRSEPPDGRFCHIAGVGIGLISGFAGVGGGILTNIVMTFCGMPMHKSIGRAAAAGVVVSIPATIVVVLAPGLISGSQTHGINWSIWLCIAPAQAAAAWAGAQLAQRIAGDQLSRIFAGVLAITGIVMLRSSFTL
;
A
#
# COMPACT_ATOMS: atom_id res chain seq x y z
N SER A 1 -12.61 -18.59 9.96
CA SER A 1 -13.05 -17.31 10.56
C SER A 1 -12.47 -16.14 9.78
N ALA A 2 -13.18 -15.02 9.65
CA ALA A 2 -12.74 -13.84 8.88
C ALA A 2 -11.32 -13.34 9.26
N HIS A 3 -10.95 -13.44 10.53
CA HIS A 3 -9.62 -13.07 11.03
C HIS A 3 -8.47 -13.89 10.41
N ILE A 4 -8.66 -15.20 10.20
CA ILE A 4 -7.65 -16.06 9.55
C ILE A 4 -7.49 -15.68 8.08
N ALA A 5 -8.57 -15.27 7.41
CA ALA A 5 -8.50 -14.82 6.02
C ALA A 5 -7.71 -13.50 5.89
N VAL A 6 -7.93 -12.55 6.81
CA VAL A 6 -7.18 -11.28 6.86
C VAL A 6 -5.70 -11.51 7.11
N ALA A 7 -5.38 -12.32 8.13
CA ALA A 7 -4.01 -12.68 8.47
C ALA A 7 -3.28 -13.42 7.32
N THR A 8 -3.96 -14.36 6.65
CA THR A 8 -3.41 -15.07 5.48
C THR A 8 -3.21 -14.14 4.29
N SER A 9 -4.12 -13.18 4.08
CA SER A 9 -4.01 -12.19 2.99
C SER A 9 -2.84 -11.23 3.19
N LEU A 10 -2.65 -10.71 4.41
CA LEU A 10 -1.50 -9.85 4.74
C LEU A 10 -0.17 -10.57 4.52
N ALA A 11 -0.08 -11.83 4.96
CA ALA A 11 1.09 -12.67 4.72
C ALA A 11 1.31 -12.96 3.23
N ALA A 12 0.25 -13.12 2.44
CA ALA A 12 0.33 -13.40 1.00
C ALA A 12 0.80 -12.19 0.18
N ILE A 13 0.53 -10.97 0.64
CA ILE A 13 0.99 -9.73 -0.01
C ILE A 13 2.51 -9.54 0.12
N MET A 14 3.13 -10.05 1.19
CA MET A 14 4.56 -9.83 1.47
C MET A 14 5.49 -10.29 0.32
N PRO A 15 5.40 -11.53 -0.22
CA PRO A 15 6.21 -11.96 -1.37
C PRO A 15 6.05 -11.06 -2.60
N ALA A 16 4.82 -10.67 -2.93
CA ALA A 16 4.54 -9.79 -4.06
C ALA A 16 5.17 -8.39 -3.87
N ALA A 17 5.07 -7.84 -2.67
CA ALA A 17 5.68 -6.56 -2.34
C ALA A 17 7.22 -6.61 -2.47
N VAL A 18 7.85 -7.67 -1.95
CA VAL A 18 9.30 -7.87 -2.04
C VAL A 18 9.75 -7.97 -3.49
N VAL A 19 9.10 -8.83 -4.28
CA VAL A 19 9.49 -9.06 -5.68
C VAL A 19 9.30 -7.78 -6.52
N SER A 20 8.19 -7.07 -6.33
CA SER A 20 7.96 -5.77 -6.99
C SER A 20 9.00 -4.73 -6.58
N SER A 21 9.28 -4.60 -5.29
CA SER A 21 10.28 -3.66 -4.77
C SER A 21 11.68 -3.96 -5.31
N VAL A 22 12.08 -5.23 -5.40
CA VAL A 22 13.37 -5.61 -5.97
C VAL A 22 13.46 -5.25 -7.45
N ALA A 23 12.38 -5.44 -8.22
CA ALA A 23 12.35 -5.06 -9.63
C ALA A 23 12.50 -3.53 -9.81
N HIS A 24 11.83 -2.72 -8.99
CA HIS A 24 11.96 -1.26 -9.02
C HIS A 24 13.31 -0.76 -8.48
N TRP A 25 13.87 -1.41 -7.48
CA TRP A 25 15.22 -1.13 -6.96
C TRP A 25 16.28 -1.34 -8.05
N ARG A 26 16.23 -2.49 -8.74
CA ARG A 26 17.16 -2.80 -9.86
C ARG A 26 17.06 -1.81 -11.01
N ALA A 27 15.89 -1.22 -11.22
CA ALA A 27 15.67 -0.20 -12.24
C ALA A 27 16.00 1.23 -11.77
N GLY A 28 16.55 1.41 -10.55
CA GLY A 28 16.93 2.74 -10.05
C GLY A 28 15.74 3.64 -9.67
N ASN A 29 14.54 3.07 -9.50
CA ASN A 29 13.34 3.81 -9.15
C ASN A 29 13.15 4.01 -7.64
N THR A 30 13.99 3.38 -6.82
CA THR A 30 13.93 3.39 -5.35
C THR A 30 15.33 3.55 -4.78
N ASP A 31 15.43 4.24 -3.65
CA ASP A 31 16.66 4.58 -2.94
C ASP A 31 16.64 4.14 -1.47
N PHE A 32 17.82 3.89 -0.88
CA PHE A 32 17.93 3.52 0.55
C PHE A 32 17.44 4.63 1.48
N VAL A 33 17.55 5.88 1.04
CA VAL A 33 17.08 7.07 1.78
C VAL A 33 15.60 6.96 2.10
N PHE A 34 14.78 6.44 1.17
CA PHE A 34 13.37 6.20 1.43
C PHE A 34 13.15 5.27 2.63
N PHE A 35 13.85 4.13 2.68
CA PHE A 35 13.73 3.19 3.79
C PHE A 35 14.14 3.81 5.13
N ARG A 36 15.19 4.63 5.14
CA ARG A 36 15.69 5.29 6.35
C ARG A 36 14.73 6.36 6.88
N GLU A 37 14.15 7.17 6.00
CA GLU A 37 13.35 8.34 6.40
C GLU A 37 11.87 8.03 6.55
N TRP A 38 11.31 7.22 5.66
CA TRP A 38 9.89 6.86 5.69
C TRP A 38 9.65 5.60 6.50
N GLY A 39 10.60 4.68 6.48
CA GLY A 39 10.40 3.34 7.01
C GLY A 39 10.02 3.31 8.49
N PRO A 40 10.75 3.99 9.40
CA PRO A 40 10.41 4.02 10.82
C PRO A 40 9.01 4.55 11.08
N GLY A 41 8.61 5.61 10.37
CA GLY A 41 7.27 6.20 10.51
C GLY A 41 6.18 5.23 10.06
N ILE A 42 6.36 4.59 8.90
CA ILE A 42 5.43 3.59 8.37
C ILE A 42 5.28 2.41 9.34
N VAL A 43 6.39 1.88 9.87
CA VAL A 43 6.36 0.76 10.83
C VAL A 43 5.54 1.13 12.08
N ILE A 44 5.81 2.31 12.66
CA ILE A 44 5.07 2.81 13.83
C ILE A 44 3.58 2.92 13.51
N GLY A 45 3.24 3.50 12.35
CA GLY A 45 1.85 3.66 11.93
C GLY A 45 1.13 2.32 11.73
N VAL A 46 1.78 1.33 11.12
CA VAL A 46 1.20 -0.01 10.89
C VAL A 46 0.93 -0.73 12.21
N ILE A 47 1.89 -0.70 13.15
CA ILE A 47 1.72 -1.32 14.46
C ILE A 47 0.57 -0.64 15.22
N ALA A 48 0.55 0.70 15.23
CA ALA A 48 -0.53 1.46 15.86
C ALA A 48 -1.90 1.14 15.23
N ALA A 49 -1.97 1.03 13.90
CA ALA A 49 -3.21 0.65 13.23
C ALA A 49 -3.67 -0.75 13.62
N GLN A 50 -2.79 -1.75 13.68
CA GLN A 50 -3.19 -3.11 14.06
C GLN A 50 -3.68 -3.20 15.52
N LEU A 51 -3.15 -2.37 16.42
CA LEU A 51 -3.63 -2.30 17.81
C LEU A 51 -5.01 -1.66 17.93
N VAL A 52 -5.29 -0.67 17.09
CA VAL A 52 -6.54 0.11 17.13
C VAL A 52 -7.63 -0.51 16.25
N ALA A 53 -7.28 -1.27 15.20
CA ALA A 53 -8.20 -1.83 14.22
C ALA A 53 -9.37 -2.65 14.83
N PRO A 54 -9.17 -3.47 15.88
CA PRO A 54 -10.27 -4.20 16.51
C PRO A 54 -11.34 -3.31 17.16
N HIS A 55 -11.03 -2.04 17.41
CA HIS A 55 -11.88 -1.09 18.14
C HIS A 55 -12.59 -0.10 17.22
N LEU A 56 -12.31 -0.10 15.91
CA LEU A 56 -12.91 0.82 14.94
C LEU A 56 -13.98 0.12 14.09
N GLY A 57 -15.12 0.80 13.90
CA GLY A 57 -16.16 0.34 12.96
C GLY A 57 -15.68 0.41 11.52
N GLY A 58 -15.54 -0.74 10.85
CA GLY A 58 -14.91 -0.85 9.52
C GLY A 58 -15.62 -0.11 8.37
N SER A 59 -16.93 0.14 8.49
CA SER A 59 -17.74 0.71 7.40
C SER A 59 -17.41 2.18 7.10
N VAL A 60 -17.19 3.00 8.13
CA VAL A 60 -16.91 4.45 7.96
C VAL A 60 -15.56 4.67 7.31
N LEU A 61 -14.55 3.89 7.70
CA LEU A 61 -13.20 4.01 7.17
C LEU A 61 -13.12 3.59 5.70
N THR A 62 -13.86 2.54 5.32
CA THR A 62 -13.96 2.06 3.95
C THR A 62 -14.57 3.13 3.03
N GLY A 63 -15.66 3.78 3.47
CA GLY A 63 -16.29 4.86 2.71
C GLY A 63 -15.39 6.08 2.52
N LEU A 64 -14.67 6.50 3.55
CA LEU A 64 -13.76 7.65 3.47
C LEU A 64 -12.56 7.37 2.55
N PHE A 65 -12.02 6.15 2.60
CA PHE A 65 -10.96 5.72 1.70
C PHE A 65 -11.43 5.59 0.25
N ALA A 66 -12.66 5.12 0.02
CA ALA A 66 -13.26 5.05 -1.30
C ALA A 66 -13.38 6.45 -1.96
N LEU A 67 -13.90 7.43 -1.22
CA LEU A 67 -14.03 8.81 -1.70
C LEU A 67 -12.64 9.43 -1.99
N PHE A 68 -11.67 9.16 -1.14
CA PHE A 68 -10.29 9.59 -1.33
C PHE A 68 -9.67 9.01 -2.61
N CYS A 69 -9.80 7.69 -2.84
CA CYS A 69 -9.33 7.04 -4.07
C CYS A 69 -9.98 7.64 -5.32
N LEU A 70 -11.28 7.93 -5.28
CA LEU A 70 -11.99 8.57 -6.39
C LEU A 70 -11.44 9.97 -6.67
N GLY A 71 -11.25 10.80 -5.64
CA GLY A 71 -10.69 12.13 -5.79
C GLY A 71 -9.27 12.12 -6.38
N VAL A 72 -8.43 11.19 -5.92
CA VAL A 72 -7.06 11.02 -6.43
C VAL A 72 -7.05 10.51 -7.87
N SER A 73 -7.96 9.60 -8.24
CA SER A 73 -8.03 9.05 -9.59
C SER A 73 -8.21 10.15 -10.64
N ILE A 74 -9.03 11.16 -10.35
CA ILE A 74 -9.24 12.34 -11.21
C ILE A 74 -7.93 13.08 -11.47
N ARG A 75 -7.08 13.24 -10.44
CA ARG A 75 -5.78 13.89 -10.59
C ARG A 75 -4.84 13.06 -11.48
N PHE A 76 -4.76 11.75 -11.23
CA PHE A 76 -3.91 10.85 -12.01
C PHE A 76 -4.39 10.70 -13.47
N ALA A 77 -5.67 10.94 -13.75
CA ALA A 77 -6.22 10.95 -15.11
C ALA A 77 -5.70 12.13 -15.95
N ALA A 78 -5.30 13.22 -15.30
CA ALA A 78 -4.80 14.44 -15.95
C ALA A 78 -3.42 14.87 -15.39
N PRO A 79 -2.35 14.08 -15.61
CA PRO A 79 -1.03 14.31 -15.00
C PRO A 79 -0.43 15.67 -15.35
N ASN A 80 -0.67 16.16 -16.57
CA ASN A 80 -0.13 17.45 -17.05
C ASN A 80 -1.01 18.67 -16.68
N ARG A 81 -2.17 18.46 -16.05
CA ARG A 81 -3.09 19.54 -15.67
C ARG A 81 -2.80 20.09 -14.27
N PHE A 82 -2.19 19.28 -13.41
CA PHE A 82 -2.00 19.62 -12.00
C PHE A 82 -0.52 19.79 -11.68
N ARG A 83 -0.14 21.02 -11.30
CA ARG A 83 1.22 21.29 -10.79
C ARG A 83 1.45 20.51 -9.48
N PRO A 84 2.69 20.08 -9.22
CA PRO A 84 3.04 19.51 -7.93
C PRO A 84 2.90 20.57 -6.84
N LEU A 85 2.44 20.16 -5.65
CA LEU A 85 2.26 21.07 -4.51
C LEU A 85 3.60 21.51 -3.91
N ARG A 86 4.63 20.71 -4.13
CA ARG A 86 6.01 20.99 -3.72
C ARG A 86 6.96 20.63 -4.86
N SER A 87 7.96 21.47 -5.10
CA SER A 87 8.98 21.29 -6.14
C SER A 87 10.21 20.51 -5.64
N GLU A 88 10.26 20.22 -4.34
CA GLU A 88 11.37 19.51 -3.70
C GLU A 88 10.90 18.14 -3.19
N PRO A 89 11.78 17.13 -3.23
CA PRO A 89 11.51 15.86 -2.59
C PRO A 89 11.19 16.07 -1.10
N PRO A 90 10.27 15.27 -0.55
CA PRO A 90 9.96 15.35 0.87
C PRO A 90 11.19 14.92 1.67
N ASP A 91 11.63 15.79 2.57
CA ASP A 91 12.80 15.58 3.44
C ASP A 91 12.45 15.79 4.92
N GLY A 92 13.20 15.11 5.80
CA GLY A 92 13.25 15.36 7.24
C GLY A 92 11.98 14.99 8.01
N ARG A 93 11.52 15.87 8.91
CA ARG A 93 10.39 15.60 9.83
C ARG A 93 9.07 15.28 9.11
N PHE A 94 8.90 15.80 7.89
CA PHE A 94 7.73 15.53 7.08
C PHE A 94 7.64 14.05 6.68
N CYS A 95 8.76 13.42 6.30
CA CYS A 95 8.81 12.01 5.92
C CYS A 95 8.34 11.10 7.05
N HIS A 96 8.73 11.40 8.30
CA HIS A 96 8.33 10.63 9.46
C HIS A 96 6.84 10.78 9.76
N ILE A 97 6.31 12.01 9.79
CA ILE A 97 4.89 12.28 10.09
C ILE A 97 3.99 11.70 8.98
N ALA A 98 4.33 11.97 7.72
CA ALA A 98 3.61 11.44 6.58
C ALA A 98 3.71 9.90 6.54
N GLY A 99 4.88 9.35 6.87
CA GLY A 99 5.10 7.91 7.00
C GLY A 99 4.19 7.26 8.05
N VAL A 100 4.02 7.88 9.23
CA VAL A 100 3.07 7.41 10.26
C VAL A 100 1.63 7.43 9.72
N GLY A 101 1.23 8.52 9.07
CA GLY A 101 -0.11 8.62 8.45
C GLY A 101 -0.36 7.56 7.39
N ILE A 102 0.62 7.33 6.51
CA ILE A 102 0.57 6.25 5.51
C ILE A 102 0.45 4.90 6.18
N GLY A 103 1.31 4.60 7.16
CA GLY A 103 1.30 3.34 7.89
C GLY A 103 -0.02 3.08 8.60
N LEU A 104 -0.61 4.10 9.22
CA LEU A 104 -1.91 4.01 9.88
C LEU A 104 -3.02 3.67 8.89
N ILE A 105 -3.18 4.49 7.85
CA ILE A 105 -4.28 4.32 6.89
C ILE A 105 -4.12 3.01 6.12
N SER A 106 -2.90 2.67 5.69
CA SER A 106 -2.61 1.41 5.00
C SER A 106 -2.80 0.19 5.89
N GLY A 107 -2.42 0.27 7.16
CA GLY A 107 -2.63 -0.78 8.15
C GLY A 107 -4.12 -1.05 8.38
N PHE A 108 -4.93 0.00 8.52
CA PHE A 108 -6.37 -0.16 8.70
C PHE A 108 -7.10 -0.62 7.44
N ALA A 109 -6.75 -0.05 6.28
CA ALA A 109 -7.37 -0.42 5.01
C ALA A 109 -6.95 -1.83 4.55
N GLY A 110 -5.90 -2.41 5.14
CA GLY A 110 -5.28 -3.65 4.66
C GLY A 110 -4.65 -3.51 3.27
N VAL A 111 -4.45 -2.28 2.79
CA VAL A 111 -3.88 -1.97 1.48
C VAL A 111 -2.38 -1.77 1.68
N GLY A 112 -1.56 -2.64 1.09
CA GLY A 112 -0.10 -2.47 1.08
C GLY A 112 0.23 -1.05 0.61
N GLY A 113 0.89 -0.25 1.45
CA GLY A 113 0.86 1.23 1.43
C GLY A 113 1.45 1.95 0.21
N GLY A 114 1.61 1.24 -0.89
CA GLY A 114 2.01 1.77 -2.18
C GLY A 114 1.04 2.79 -2.76
N ILE A 115 -0.28 2.65 -2.60
CA ILE A 115 -1.22 3.64 -3.15
C ILE A 115 -0.98 5.02 -2.52
N LEU A 116 -1.03 5.11 -1.18
CA LEU A 116 -0.84 6.37 -0.47
C LEU A 116 0.56 6.95 -0.69
N THR A 117 1.59 6.10 -0.69
CA THR A 117 2.96 6.54 -0.96
C THR A 117 3.09 7.10 -2.38
N ASN A 118 2.52 6.42 -3.38
CA ASN A 118 2.55 6.89 -4.77
C ASN A 118 1.90 8.26 -4.90
N ILE A 119 0.78 8.47 -4.21
CA ILE A 119 0.05 9.74 -4.17
C ILE A 119 0.93 10.81 -3.56
N VAL A 120 1.43 10.61 -2.34
CA VAL A 120 2.26 11.60 -1.64
C VAL A 120 3.49 11.97 -2.48
N MET A 121 4.18 10.99 -3.05
CA MET A 121 5.36 11.23 -3.89
C MET A 121 5.02 12.01 -5.17
N THR A 122 3.93 11.67 -5.84
CA THR A 122 3.47 12.37 -7.05
C THR A 122 2.99 13.79 -6.73
N PHE A 123 2.39 14.01 -5.55
CA PHE A 123 2.02 15.34 -5.07
C PHE A 123 3.25 16.21 -4.75
N CYS A 124 4.35 15.59 -4.30
CA CYS A 124 5.65 16.24 -4.12
C CYS A 124 6.46 16.39 -5.43
N GLY A 125 5.84 16.18 -6.61
CA GLY A 125 6.49 16.41 -7.90
C GLY A 125 7.51 15.35 -8.31
N MET A 126 7.50 14.18 -7.66
CA MET A 126 8.35 13.07 -8.07
C MET A 126 7.90 12.48 -9.42
N PRO A 127 8.84 12.12 -10.32
CA PRO A 127 8.50 11.42 -11.55
C PRO A 127 7.75 10.11 -11.26
N MET A 128 6.74 9.82 -12.08
CA MET A 128 5.82 8.70 -11.86
C MET A 128 6.52 7.34 -11.65
N HIS A 129 7.56 7.03 -12.43
CA HIS A 129 8.32 5.78 -12.27
C HIS A 129 9.02 5.68 -10.90
N LYS A 130 9.54 6.80 -10.38
CA LYS A 130 10.14 6.86 -9.04
C LYS A 130 9.08 6.81 -7.93
N SER A 131 7.94 7.48 -8.12
CA SER A 131 6.80 7.42 -7.18
C SER A 131 6.32 5.98 -7.01
N ILE A 132 6.19 5.23 -8.11
CA ILE A 132 5.79 3.82 -8.09
C ILE A 132 6.89 2.93 -7.49
N GLY A 133 8.16 3.23 -7.73
CA GLY A 133 9.26 2.52 -7.09
C GLY A 133 9.26 2.67 -5.56
N ARG A 134 9.09 3.89 -5.05
CA ARG A 134 8.96 4.15 -3.61
C ARG A 134 7.67 3.57 -3.04
N ALA A 135 6.59 3.54 -3.81
CA ALA A 135 5.36 2.86 -3.43
C ALA A 135 5.53 1.34 -3.27
N ALA A 136 6.26 0.68 -4.18
CA ALA A 136 6.60 -0.73 -4.05
C ALA A 136 7.44 -1.00 -2.79
N ALA A 137 8.41 -0.13 -2.51
CA ALA A 137 9.20 -0.18 -1.28
C ALA A 137 8.37 0.00 -0.01
N ALA A 138 7.43 0.96 -0.01
CA ALA A 138 6.48 1.13 1.08
C ALA A 138 5.66 -0.13 1.33
N GLY A 139 5.26 -0.84 0.26
CA GLY A 139 4.59 -2.14 0.35
C GLY A 139 5.39 -3.16 1.16
N VAL A 140 6.71 -3.22 0.99
CA VAL A 140 7.60 -4.07 1.79
C VAL A 140 7.62 -3.62 3.25
N VAL A 141 7.78 -2.32 3.49
CA VAL A 141 7.85 -1.77 4.85
C VAL A 141 6.52 -1.89 5.60
N VAL A 142 5.39 -1.94 4.90
CA VAL A 142 4.08 -2.21 5.52
C VAL A 142 3.87 -3.71 5.75
N SER A 143 4.13 -4.54 4.73
CA SER A 143 3.79 -5.96 4.77
C SER A 143 4.63 -6.78 5.74
N ILE A 144 5.93 -6.47 5.91
CA ILE A 144 6.81 -7.21 6.83
C ILE A 144 6.36 -7.03 8.29
N PRO A 145 6.28 -5.80 8.86
CA PRO A 145 5.80 -5.61 10.23
C PRO A 145 4.37 -6.12 10.41
N ALA A 146 3.50 -5.92 9.42
CA ALA A 146 2.13 -6.40 9.49
C ALA A 146 2.06 -7.93 9.62
N THR A 147 2.88 -8.65 8.84
CA THR A 147 2.98 -10.12 8.91
C THR A 147 3.59 -10.56 10.23
N ILE A 148 4.60 -9.86 10.74
CA ILE A 148 5.21 -10.15 12.05
C ILE A 148 4.18 -10.03 13.17
N VAL A 149 3.39 -8.95 13.20
CA VAL A 149 2.34 -8.74 14.22
C VAL A 149 1.30 -9.85 14.15
N VAL A 150 0.88 -10.24 12.94
CA VAL A 150 -0.06 -11.35 12.72
C VAL A 150 0.47 -12.69 13.26
N VAL A 151 1.76 -12.97 13.05
CA VAL A 151 2.40 -14.23 13.46
C VAL A 151 2.68 -14.27 14.96
N LEU A 152 3.21 -13.18 15.53
CA LEU A 152 3.64 -13.13 16.92
C LEU A 152 2.50 -12.83 17.90
N ALA A 153 1.47 -12.12 17.46
CA ALA A 153 0.35 -11.72 18.30
C ALA A 153 -1.00 -12.04 17.64
N PRO A 154 -1.29 -13.31 17.29
CA PRO A 154 -2.54 -13.71 16.63
C PRO A 154 -3.78 -13.36 17.47
N GLY A 155 -3.63 -13.29 18.81
CA GLY A 155 -4.68 -12.87 19.74
C GLY A 155 -5.14 -11.43 19.58
N LEU A 156 -4.28 -10.51 19.11
CA LEU A 156 -4.67 -9.11 18.83
C LEU A 156 -5.64 -8.99 17.65
N ILE A 157 -5.53 -9.91 16.70
CA ILE A 157 -6.30 -9.87 15.46
C ILE A 157 -7.51 -10.79 15.53
N SER A 158 -7.38 -11.94 16.21
CA SER A 158 -8.31 -13.06 16.08
C SER A 158 -9.07 -13.39 17.37
N GLY A 159 -8.70 -12.82 18.52
CA GLY A 159 -9.27 -13.16 19.83
C GLY A 159 -9.06 -14.62 20.27
N SER A 160 -8.34 -15.43 19.47
CA SER A 160 -8.06 -16.85 19.66
C SER A 160 -6.59 -17.11 19.40
N GLN A 161 -5.96 -17.99 20.21
CA GLN A 161 -4.55 -18.34 20.12
C GLN A 161 -4.21 -19.40 19.07
N THR A 162 -5.20 -19.93 18.33
CA THR A 162 -5.00 -21.04 17.40
C THR A 162 -4.91 -20.57 15.94
N HIS A 163 -3.68 -20.63 15.41
CA HIS A 163 -3.31 -20.62 13.97
C HIS A 163 -3.94 -19.52 13.10
N GLY A 164 -3.33 -18.33 13.10
CA GLY A 164 -3.78 -17.17 12.33
C GLY A 164 -3.58 -17.25 10.80
N ILE A 165 -2.72 -18.13 10.28
CA ILE A 165 -2.40 -18.20 8.84
C ILE A 165 -2.69 -19.59 8.28
N ASN A 166 -3.48 -19.64 7.21
CA ASN A 166 -3.67 -20.86 6.43
C ASN A 166 -2.53 -21.00 5.41
N TRP A 167 -1.51 -21.76 5.80
CA TRP A 167 -0.32 -21.99 4.96
C TRP A 167 -0.63 -22.66 3.62
N SER A 168 -1.67 -23.48 3.53
CA SER A 168 -2.08 -24.12 2.26
C SER A 168 -2.61 -23.09 1.26
N ILE A 169 -3.48 -22.16 1.71
CA ILE A 169 -3.99 -21.07 0.85
C ILE A 169 -2.86 -20.11 0.48
N TRP A 170 -1.99 -19.78 1.45
CA TRP A 170 -0.84 -18.93 1.22
C TRP A 170 0.08 -19.51 0.13
N LEU A 171 0.39 -20.81 0.20
CA LEU A 171 1.28 -21.47 -0.76
C LEU A 171 0.71 -21.48 -2.19
N CYS A 172 -0.61 -21.50 -2.37
CA CYS A 172 -1.24 -21.41 -3.68
C CYS A 172 -1.25 -19.98 -4.24
N ILE A 173 -1.56 -18.98 -3.41
CA ILE A 173 -1.80 -17.60 -3.86
C ILE A 173 -0.50 -16.79 -3.95
N ALA A 174 0.39 -16.93 -2.97
CA ALA A 174 1.62 -16.16 -2.87
C ALA A 174 2.52 -16.25 -4.13
N PRO A 175 2.81 -17.42 -4.72
CA PRO A 175 3.65 -17.49 -5.92
C PRO A 175 2.97 -16.86 -7.14
N ALA A 176 1.66 -17.06 -7.31
CA ALA A 176 0.91 -16.43 -8.39
C ALA A 176 0.92 -14.90 -8.27
N GLN A 177 0.72 -14.37 -7.05
CA GLN A 177 0.81 -12.94 -6.77
C GLN A 177 2.23 -12.40 -6.98
N ALA A 178 3.26 -13.13 -6.56
CA ALA A 178 4.65 -12.73 -6.75
C ALA A 178 5.02 -12.65 -8.24
N ALA A 179 4.62 -13.66 -9.04
CA ALA A 179 4.84 -13.66 -10.48
C ALA A 179 4.08 -12.51 -11.19
N ALA A 180 2.81 -12.29 -10.82
CA ALA A 180 2.02 -11.18 -11.35
C ALA A 180 2.62 -9.82 -10.98
N ALA A 181 3.08 -9.64 -9.73
CA ALA A 181 3.71 -8.41 -9.26
C ALA A 181 5.04 -8.15 -9.98
N TRP A 182 5.83 -9.20 -10.23
CA TRP A 182 7.04 -9.10 -11.04
C TRP A 182 6.73 -8.66 -12.47
N ALA A 183 5.81 -9.34 -13.14
CA ALA A 183 5.41 -9.02 -14.51
C ALA A 183 4.85 -7.59 -14.61
N GLY A 184 4.02 -7.19 -13.64
CA GLY A 184 3.47 -5.83 -13.53
C GLY A 184 4.56 -4.77 -13.35
N ALA A 185 5.55 -5.02 -12.49
CA ALA A 185 6.67 -4.10 -12.29
C ALA A 185 7.52 -3.93 -13.57
N GLN A 186 7.81 -5.03 -14.27
CA GLN A 186 8.53 -5.01 -15.54
C GLN A 186 7.75 -4.26 -16.63
N LEU A 187 6.43 -4.43 -16.68
CA LEU A 187 5.57 -3.72 -17.63
C LEU A 187 5.49 -2.23 -17.32
N ALA A 188 5.32 -1.85 -16.06
CA ALA A 188 5.26 -0.46 -15.62
C ALA A 188 6.52 0.33 -16.02
N GLN A 189 7.68 -0.31 -16.01
CA GLN A 189 8.95 0.31 -16.43
C GLN A 189 9.03 0.59 -17.94
N ARG A 190 8.26 -0.11 -18.77
CA ARG A 190 8.25 0.06 -20.24
C ARG A 190 7.23 1.07 -20.72
N ILE A 191 6.29 1.48 -19.87
CA ILE A 191 5.21 2.40 -20.21
C ILE A 191 5.66 3.84 -19.91
N ALA A 192 5.31 4.78 -20.78
CA ALA A 192 5.58 6.21 -20.56
C ALA A 192 4.85 6.72 -19.30
N GLY A 193 5.47 7.66 -18.57
CA GLY A 193 4.96 8.12 -17.26
C GLY A 193 3.52 8.62 -17.30
N ASP A 194 3.14 9.35 -18.35
CA ASP A 194 1.78 9.87 -18.54
C ASP A 194 0.75 8.75 -18.75
N GLN A 195 1.10 7.74 -19.54
CA GLN A 195 0.25 6.56 -19.77
C GLN A 195 0.12 5.75 -18.48
N LEU A 196 1.22 5.55 -17.76
CA LEU A 196 1.24 4.85 -16.48
C LEU A 196 0.38 5.56 -15.44
N SER A 197 0.38 6.89 -15.42
CA SER A 197 -0.51 7.69 -14.59
C SER A 197 -1.98 7.48 -14.91
N ARG A 198 -2.34 7.47 -16.19
CA ARG A 198 -3.73 7.21 -16.61
C ARG A 198 -4.19 5.78 -16.28
N ILE A 199 -3.31 4.79 -16.40
CA ILE A 199 -3.61 3.41 -16.00
C ILE A 199 -3.86 3.36 -14.49
N PHE A 200 -3.01 3.99 -13.69
CA PHE A 200 -3.18 4.06 -12.23
C PHE A 200 -4.48 4.78 -11.85
N ALA A 201 -4.85 5.84 -12.57
CA ALA A 201 -6.14 6.51 -12.41
C ALA A 201 -7.32 5.55 -12.63
N GLY A 202 -7.30 4.77 -13.71
CA GLY A 202 -8.33 3.78 -14.01
C GLY A 202 -8.46 2.74 -12.90
N VAL A 203 -7.34 2.20 -12.42
CA VAL A 203 -7.32 1.24 -11.31
C VAL A 203 -7.91 1.85 -10.04
N LEU A 204 -7.49 3.06 -9.65
CA LEU A 204 -8.02 3.75 -8.48
C LEU A 204 -9.51 4.06 -8.58
N ALA A 205 -9.99 4.44 -9.77
CA ALA A 205 -11.40 4.70 -10.01
C ALA A 205 -12.23 3.42 -9.80
N ILE A 206 -11.77 2.29 -10.36
CA ILE A 206 -12.44 0.99 -10.19
C ILE A 206 -12.42 0.58 -8.72
N THR A 207 -11.27 0.65 -8.04
CA THR A 207 -11.15 0.31 -6.61
C THR A 207 -12.08 1.17 -5.76
N GLY A 208 -12.11 2.49 -6.00
CA GLY A 208 -12.99 3.42 -5.29
C GLY A 208 -14.47 3.09 -5.49
N ILE A 209 -14.90 2.80 -6.74
CA ILE A 209 -16.28 2.42 -7.04
C ILE A 209 -16.65 1.11 -6.34
N VAL A 210 -15.78 0.10 -6.39
CA VAL A 210 -16.04 -1.20 -5.75
C VAL A 210 -16.17 -1.04 -4.24
N MET A 211 -15.25 -0.33 -3.59
CA MET A 211 -15.30 -0.10 -2.14
C MET A 211 -16.54 0.71 -1.72
N LEU A 212 -16.94 1.68 -2.54
CA LEU A 212 -18.16 2.45 -2.31
C LEU A 212 -19.40 1.56 -2.39
N ARG A 213 -19.52 0.70 -3.41
CA ARG A 213 -20.62 -0.26 -3.54
C ARG A 213 -20.66 -1.22 -2.34
N SER A 214 -19.51 -1.77 -1.95
CA SER A 214 -19.41 -2.67 -0.79
C SER A 214 -19.85 -1.98 0.52
N SER A 215 -19.62 -0.68 0.66
CA SER A 215 -20.04 0.09 1.84
C SER A 215 -21.55 0.32 1.92
N PHE A 216 -22.26 0.36 0.78
CA PHE A 216 -23.73 0.50 0.73
C PHE A 216 -24.48 -0.83 0.83
N THR A 217 -23.79 -1.97 0.65
CA THR A 217 -24.38 -3.32 0.73
C THR A 217 -24.22 -3.99 2.09
N LEU A 218 -23.68 -3.27 3.09
CA LEU A 218 -23.46 -3.74 4.47
C LEU A 218 -24.57 -3.25 5.42
#